data_AF-A0A955I2F0-F1
#
_entry.id   AF-A0A955I2F0-F1
#
_cell.length_a   1.000
_cell.length_b   1.000
_cell.length_c   1.000
_cell.angle_alpha   90.00
_cell.angle_beta   90.00
_cell.angle_gamma   90.00
#
_symmetry.space_group_name_H-M   'P 1'
#
loop_
_entity.id
_entity.type
_entity.pdbx_description
1 polymer ?
#
loop_
_entity_poly.entity_id
_entity_poly.type
_entity_poly.pdbx_seq_one_letter_code
_entity_poly.pdbx_strand_id
1 'polypeptide(L)' 'MPRKGPSSMIDRLHRIEGQIRGVEKLLQNEEPIEKVIPQIQAVMSSLESVKLELVKEQVRQSILSNLDEAVSLLK' A
#
# COMPACT_ATOMS: atom_id res chain seq x y z
N MET A 1 -27.86 0.33 -5.19
CA MET A 1 -26.46 0.55 -5.62
C MET A 1 -25.54 -0.07 -4.58
N PRO A 2 -24.77 -1.13 -4.87
CA PRO A 2 -23.86 -1.68 -3.87
C PRO A 2 -22.71 -0.69 -3.64
N ARG A 3 -22.47 -0.37 -2.37
CA ARG A 3 -21.37 0.49 -1.92
C ARG A 3 -20.05 -0.14 -2.36
N LYS A 4 -19.20 0.65 -3.01
CA LYS A 4 -17.84 0.28 -3.45
C LYS A 4 -17.11 -0.32 -2.24
N GLY A 5 -16.89 -1.64 -2.25
CA GLY A 5 -16.28 -2.38 -1.13
C GLY A 5 -14.87 -1.87 -0.80
N PRO A 6 -14.32 -2.27 0.36
CA PRO A 6 -12.96 -1.88 0.75
C PRO A 6 -11.98 -2.24 -0.37
N SER A 7 -11.27 -1.25 -0.89
CA SER A 7 -10.26 -1.40 -1.94
C SER A 7 -9.21 -2.40 -1.46
N SER A 8 -9.06 -3.53 -2.15
CA SER A 8 -8.10 -4.56 -1.78
C SER A 8 -6.65 -4.04 -1.88
N MET A 9 -5.69 -4.72 -1.25
CA MET A 9 -4.26 -4.36 -1.41
C MET A 9 -3.84 -4.38 -2.88
N ILE A 10 -4.41 -5.30 -3.66
CA ILE A 10 -4.22 -5.39 -5.11
C ILE A 10 -4.74 -4.14 -5.82
N ASP A 11 -5.93 -3.65 -5.47
CA ASP A 11 -6.46 -2.40 -6.05
C ASP A 11 -5.57 -1.20 -5.74
N ARG A 12 -4.94 -1.17 -4.55
CA ARG A 12 -3.98 -0.12 -4.19
C ARG A 12 -2.72 -0.20 -5.03
N LEU A 13 -2.21 -1.42 -5.27
CA LEU A 13 -1.07 -1.64 -6.17
C LEU A 13 -1.40 -1.22 -7.61
N HIS A 14 -2.59 -1.55 -8.14
CA HIS A 14 -3.03 -1.09 -9.46
C HIS A 14 -3.09 0.45 -9.57
N ARG A 15 -3.49 1.15 -8.49
CA ARG A 15 -3.43 2.63 -8.45
C ARG A 15 -2.00 3.14 -8.48
N ILE A 16 -1.09 2.53 -7.72
CA ILE A 16 0.33 2.89 -7.70
C ILE A 16 0.95 2.70 -9.10
N GLU A 17 0.64 1.61 -9.78
CA GLU A 17 1.06 1.38 -11.16
C GLU A 17 0.53 2.47 -12.11
N GLY A 18 -0.72 2.91 -11.92
CA GLY A 18 -1.28 4.07 -12.61
C GLY A 18 -0.51 5.36 -12.35
N GLN A 19 -0.08 5.61 -11.11
CA GLN A 19 0.74 6.76 -10.76
C GLN A 19 2.13 6.69 -11.41
N ILE A 20 2.77 5.52 -11.43
CA ILE A 20 4.07 5.30 -12.11
C ILE A 20 3.95 5.61 -13.60
N ARG A 21 2.91 5.10 -14.27
CA ARG A 21 2.61 5.46 -15.68
C ARG A 21 2.39 6.96 -15.87
N GLY A 22 1.80 7.63 -14.87
CA GLY A 22 1.65 9.08 -14.86
C GLY A 22 3.00 9.80 -14.85
N VAL A 23 3.94 9.36 -13.99
CA VAL A 23 5.31 9.89 -13.94
C VAL A 23 6.04 9.66 -15.26
N GLU A 24 5.92 8.47 -15.85
CA GLU A 24 6.50 8.14 -17.15
C GLU A 24 6.04 9.12 -18.25
N LYS A 25 4.74 9.41 -18.32
CA LYS A 25 4.19 10.38 -19.27
C LYS A 25 4.72 11.79 -19.06
N LEU A 26 4.89 12.23 -17.81
CA LEU A 26 5.46 13.55 -17.53
C LEU A 26 6.90 13.65 -18.05
N LEU A 27 7.69 12.61 -17.87
CA LEU A 27 9.06 12.55 -18.39
C LEU A 27 9.09 12.50 -19.92
N GLN A 28 8.23 11.70 -20.55
CA GLN A 28 8.11 11.62 -22.02
C GLN A 28 7.70 12.95 -22.66
N ASN A 29 6.89 13.74 -21.95
CA ASN A 29 6.43 15.05 -22.41
C ASN A 29 7.40 16.19 -22.05
N GLU A 30 8.59 15.88 -21.52
CA GLU A 30 9.59 16.87 -21.09
C GLU A 30 9.01 17.91 -20.11
N GLU A 31 8.08 17.50 -19.25
CA GLU A 31 7.48 18.39 -18.25
C GLU A 31 8.51 18.84 -17.21
N PRO A 32 8.36 20.05 -16.63
CA PRO A 32 9.30 20.58 -15.64
C PRO A 32 9.48 19.64 -14.43
N ILE A 33 10.72 19.56 -13.93
CA ILE A 33 11.09 18.69 -12.79
C ILE A 33 10.24 19.02 -11.55
N GLU A 34 9.85 20.28 -11.38
CA GLU A 34 8.99 20.76 -10.30
C GLU A 34 7.61 20.10 -10.32
N LYS A 35 7.13 19.63 -11.48
CA LYS A 35 5.88 18.85 -11.60
C LYS A 35 6.11 17.35 -11.41
N VAL A 36 7.28 16.84 -11.80
CA VAL A 36 7.60 15.41 -11.71
C VAL A 36 7.85 14.97 -10.26
N ILE A 37 8.63 15.75 -9.50
CA ILE A 37 9.03 15.40 -8.13
C ILE A 37 7.83 15.15 -7.20
N PRO A 38 6.78 16.00 -7.15
CA PRO A 38 5.60 15.73 -6.34
C PRO A 38 4.87 14.43 -6.70
N GLN A 39 4.89 14.02 -7.97
CA GLN A 39 4.25 12.77 -8.40
C GLN A 39 5.05 11.54 -7.94
N ILE A 40 6.39 11.60 -8.00
CA ILE A 40 7.25 10.56 -7.43
C ILE A 40 7.04 10.46 -5.92
N GLN A 41 6.96 11.59 -5.21
CA GLN A 41 6.64 11.60 -3.78
C GLN A 41 5.28 10.96 -3.49
N ALA A 42 4.25 11.24 -4.30
CA ALA A 42 2.94 10.61 -4.16
C ALA A 42 2.99 9.08 -4.37
N VAL A 43 3.77 8.58 -5.32
CA VAL A 43 4.02 7.14 -5.51
C VAL A 43 4.66 6.54 -4.26
N MET A 44 5.75 7.15 -3.76
CA MET A 44 6.46 6.66 -2.58
C MET A 44 5.55 6.60 -1.34
N SER A 45 4.78 7.67 -1.07
CA SER A 45 3.83 7.69 0.06
C SER A 45 2.74 6.63 -0.08
N SER A 46 2.28 6.36 -1.30
CA SER A 46 1.27 5.33 -1.56
C SER A 46 1.83 3.94 -1.28
N LEU A 47 3.07 3.67 -1.69
CA LEU A 47 3.76 2.41 -1.42
C LEU A 47 4.09 2.23 0.07
N GLU A 48 4.53 3.29 0.75
CA GLU A 48 4.78 3.29 2.20
C GLU A 48 3.52 2.90 2.98
N SER A 49 2.36 3.41 2.56
CA SER A 49 1.08 3.07 3.15
C SER A 49 0.64 1.62 2.86
N VAL A 50 1.03 1.03 1.73
CA VAL A 50 0.84 -0.41 1.47
C VAL A 50 1.71 -1.24 2.40
N LYS A 51 3.00 -0.91 2.51
CA LYS A 51 3.95 -1.58 3.40
C LYS A 51 3.46 -1.56 4.85
N LEU A 52 3.02 -0.41 5.35
CA LEU A 52 2.55 -0.27 6.73
C LEU A 52 1.34 -1.17 7.02
N GLU A 53 0.38 -1.27 6.10
CA GLU A 53 -0.77 -2.15 6.27
C GLU A 53 -0.36 -3.64 6.32
N LEU A 54 0.58 -4.07 5.47
CA LEU A 54 1.09 -5.43 5.51
C LEU A 54 1.84 -5.74 6.82
N VAL A 55 2.64 -4.79 7.31
CA VAL A 55 3.33 -4.94 8.61
C VAL A 55 2.33 -5.03 9.76
N LYS A 56 1.26 -4.23 9.75
CA LYS A 56 0.20 -4.32 10.77
C LYS A 56 -0.45 -5.70 10.77
N GLU A 57 -0.76 -6.24 9.59
CA GLU A 57 -1.34 -7.57 9.47
C GLU A 57 -0.39 -8.63 10.02
N GLN A 58 0.90 -8.58 9.66
CA GLN A 58 1.91 -9.48 10.19
C GLN A 58 1.99 -9.43 11.72
N VAL A 59 2.05 -8.23 12.32
CA VAL A 59 2.09 -8.07 13.78
C VAL A 59 0.83 -8.65 14.44
N ARG A 60 -0.35 -8.40 13.87
CA ARG A 60 -1.61 -8.95 14.38
C ARG A 60 -1.59 -10.48 14.36
N GLN A 61 -1.16 -11.08 13.25
CA GLN A 61 -1.08 -12.54 13.12
C GLN A 61 -0.09 -13.14 14.13
N SER A 62 1.08 -12.53 14.32
CA SER A 62 2.06 -12.98 15.31
C SER A 62 1.54 -12.89 16.75
N ILE A 63 0.75 -11.87 17.09
CA ILE A 63 0.15 -11.76 18.42
C ILE A 63 -0.91 -12.85 18.61
N LEU A 64 -1.76 -13.09 17.61
CA LEU A 64 -2.80 -14.11 17.66
C LEU A 64 -2.20 -15.52 17.80
N SER A 65 -1.16 -15.83 17.03
CA SER A 65 -0.49 -17.14 17.12
C SER A 65 0.10 -17.38 18.51
N ASN A 66 0.73 -16.36 19.10
CA ASN A 66 1.32 -16.47 20.43
C ASN A 66 0.25 -16.64 21.52
N LEU A 67 -0.91 -15.99 21.36
CA LEU A 67 -2.04 -16.13 22.29
C LEU A 67 -2.60 -17.56 22.25
N ASP A 68 -2.79 -18.12 21.04
CA ASP A 68 -3.29 -19.48 20.86
C ASP A 68 -2.36 -20.52 21.51
N GLU A 69 -1.05 -20.33 21.37
CA GLU A 69 -0.04 -21.16 22.04
C GLU A 69 -0.16 -21.05 23.56
N ALA A 70 -0.24 -19.83 24.12
CA ALA A 70 -0.38 -19.64 25.56
C ALA A 70 -1.67 -20.24 26.13
N VAL A 71 -2.78 -20.12 25.40
CA VAL A 71 -4.06 -20.74 25.78
C VAL A 71 -3.99 -22.26 25.73
N SER A 72 -3.21 -22.83 24.80
CA SER A 72 -3.03 -24.29 24.72
C SER A 72 -2.32 -24.87 25.95
N LEU A 73 -1.44 -24.10 26.60
CA LEU A 73 -0.74 -24.52 27.82
C LEU A 73 -1.61 -24.51 29.09
N LEU A 74 -2.78 -23.86 29.03
CA LEU A 74 -3.76 -23.83 30.12
C LEU A 74 -4.80 -24.96 30.05
N LYS A 75 -4.75 -25.80 29.01
CA LYS A 75 -5.61 -26.97 28.83
C LYS A 75 -4.88 -28.24 29.26
#